data_AF-A0A7X6MSX0-F1
#
_entry.id   AF-A0A7X6MSX0-F1
#
_cell.length_a   1.000
_cell.length_b   1.000
_cell.length_c   1.000
_cell.angle_alpha   90.00
_cell.angle_beta   90.00
_cell.angle_gamma   90.00
#
_symmetry.space_group_name_H-M   'P 1'
#
loop_
_entity.id
_entity.type
_entity.pdbx_description
1 polymer ?
#
loop_
_entity_poly.entity_id
_entity_poly.type
_entity_poly.pdbx_seq_one_letter_code
_entity_poly.pdbx_strand_id
1 'polypeptide(L)'
;MTTYRQPVPLLWWVKRPSYLRYMLREASCKFVAWSVVYLGLLVWALGTDHYDWFRHFSTHPLVIALNVVTLAFLLLHTVTWFSLAPRAMVVHLRGRRVPAGAVLAGHYAAWLVVSVVIVWVVLA
;
A
#
# COMPACT_ATOMS: atom_id res chain seq x y z
N MET A 1 12.19 -22.04 -42.06
CA MET A 1 12.99 -21.40 -40.98
C MET A 1 12.16 -21.45 -39.70
N THR A 2 12.67 -22.07 -38.64
CA THR A 2 12.01 -22.07 -37.33
C THR A 2 12.35 -20.77 -36.61
N THR A 3 11.35 -20.00 -36.20
CA THR A 3 11.53 -18.74 -35.46
C THR A 3 12.12 -19.03 -34.08
N TYR A 4 13.27 -18.42 -33.77
CA TYR A 4 13.87 -18.52 -32.44
C TYR A 4 12.99 -17.81 -31.41
N ARG A 5 12.68 -18.48 -30.29
CA ARG A 5 12.02 -17.89 -29.11
C ARG A 5 13.00 -17.86 -27.95
N GLN A 6 13.28 -16.66 -27.44
CA GLN A 6 14.15 -16.50 -26.28
C GLN A 6 13.44 -17.03 -25.00
N PRO A 7 14.08 -17.91 -24.21
CA PRO A 7 13.50 -18.37 -22.96
C PRO A 7 13.46 -17.25 -21.92
N VAL A 8 12.30 -17.10 -21.26
CA VAL A 8 12.11 -16.13 -20.17
C VAL A 8 12.35 -16.85 -18.83
N PRO A 9 13.41 -16.51 -18.07
CA PRO A 9 13.70 -17.17 -16.80
C PRO A 9 12.72 -16.73 -15.70
N LEU A 10 12.50 -17.57 -14.67
CA LEU A 10 11.57 -17.29 -13.56
C LEU A 10 11.90 -15.97 -12.83
N LEU A 11 13.19 -15.68 -12.64
CA LEU A 11 13.70 -14.49 -11.97
C LEU A 11 14.04 -13.35 -12.95
N TRP A 12 13.33 -13.28 -14.09
CA TRP A 12 13.52 -12.22 -15.10
C TRP A 12 13.42 -10.81 -14.49
N TRP A 13 12.58 -10.64 -13.47
CA TRP A 13 12.26 -9.36 -12.86
C TRP A 13 13.39 -8.79 -11.96
N VAL A 14 14.35 -9.62 -11.53
CA VAL A 14 15.51 -9.17 -10.75
C VAL A 14 16.57 -8.51 -11.64
N LYS A 15 16.53 -8.77 -12.95
CA LYS A 15 17.57 -8.31 -13.90
C LYS A 15 17.60 -6.80 -14.11
N ARG A 16 16.49 -6.10 -13.89
CA ARG A 16 16.41 -4.64 -14.06
C ARG A 16 15.67 -3.98 -12.91
N PRO A 17 16.13 -2.80 -12.45
CA PRO A 17 15.49 -2.10 -11.34
C PRO A 17 14.05 -1.68 -11.63
N SER A 18 13.70 -1.43 -12.90
CA SER A 18 12.31 -1.14 -13.30
C SER A 18 11.38 -2.34 -13.08
N TYR A 19 11.81 -3.54 -13.46
CA TYR A 19 11.04 -4.77 -13.27
C TYR A 19 10.94 -5.15 -11.80
N LEU A 20 11.99 -4.92 -11.03
CA LEU A 20 11.98 -5.15 -9.59
C LEU A 20 10.98 -4.23 -8.90
N ARG A 21 10.98 -2.92 -9.20
CA ARG A 21 10.00 -1.97 -8.64
C ARG A 21 8.57 -2.33 -9.02
N TYR A 22 8.36 -2.75 -10.27
CA TYR A 22 7.05 -3.26 -10.71
C TYR A 22 6.62 -4.48 -9.88
N MET A 23 7.49 -5.49 -9.74
CA MET A 23 7.17 -6.70 -8.99
C MET A 23 6.94 -6.41 -7.51
N LEU A 24 7.73 -5.53 -6.89
CA LEU A 24 7.52 -5.10 -5.50
C LEU A 24 6.18 -4.37 -5.33
N ARG A 25 5.80 -3.53 -6.30
CA ARG A 25 4.48 -2.89 -6.30
C ARG A 25 3.38 -3.93 -6.34
N GLU A 26 3.44 -4.92 -7.21
CA GLU A 26 2.42 -5.98 -7.26
C GLU A 26 2.44 -6.83 -5.98
N ALA A 27 3.61 -7.17 -5.45
CA ALA A 27 3.76 -7.93 -4.22
C ALA A 27 3.18 -7.23 -2.98
N SER A 28 3.06 -5.90 -3.00
CA SER A 28 2.43 -5.13 -1.92
C SER A 28 0.98 -5.56 -1.64
N CYS A 29 0.27 -6.16 -2.62
CA CYS A 29 -1.10 -6.64 -2.44
C CYS A 29 -1.23 -7.69 -1.31
N LYS A 30 -0.19 -8.51 -1.10
CA LYS A 30 -0.17 -9.51 -0.03
C LYS A 30 -0.14 -8.86 1.35
N PHE A 31 0.60 -7.75 1.48
CA PHE A 31 0.70 -6.98 2.71
C PHE A 31 -0.59 -6.18 2.97
N VAL A 32 -1.24 -5.67 1.92
CA VAL A 32 -2.58 -5.08 2.02
C VAL A 32 -3.60 -6.13 2.49
N ALA A 33 -3.55 -7.35 1.95
CA ALA A 33 -4.41 -8.44 2.42
C ALA A 33 -4.15 -8.77 3.90
N TRP A 34 -2.88 -8.83 4.32
CA TRP A 34 -2.52 -9.01 5.72
C TRP A 34 -3.06 -7.88 6.61
N SER A 35 -2.96 -6.62 6.21
CA SER A 35 -3.46 -5.51 7.03
C SER A 35 -4.98 -5.58 7.21
N VAL A 36 -5.72 -6.00 6.18
CA VAL A 36 -7.17 -6.24 6.28
C VAL A 36 -7.47 -7.35 7.27
N VAL A 37 -6.76 -8.48 7.19
CA VAL A 37 -6.92 -9.60 8.14
C VAL A 37 -6.58 -9.17 9.57
N TYR A 38 -5.46 -8.47 9.76
CA TYR A 38 -5.02 -7.99 11.07
C TYR A 38 -6.04 -7.04 11.72
N LEU A 39 -6.57 -6.07 10.96
CA LEU A 39 -7.63 -5.18 11.45
C LEU A 39 -8.95 -5.92 11.67
N GLY A 40 -9.26 -6.92 10.84
CA GLY A 40 -10.42 -7.80 11.04
C GLY A 40 -10.34 -8.58 12.35
N LEU A 41 -9.15 -9.09 12.70
CA LEU A 41 -8.90 -9.76 13.97
C LEU A 41 -9.08 -8.81 15.16
N LEU A 42 -8.65 -7.55 15.04
CA LEU A 42 -8.89 -6.53 16.07
C LEU A 42 -10.39 -6.31 16.28
N VAL A 43 -11.15 -6.09 15.20
CA VAL A 43 -12.60 -5.87 15.27
C VAL A 43 -13.32 -7.09 15.84
N TRP A 44 -12.93 -8.30 15.42
CA TRP A 44 -13.48 -9.54 15.95
C TRP A 44 -13.18 -9.71 17.45
N ALA A 45 -11.95 -9.44 17.88
CA ALA A 45 -11.56 -9.57 19.28
C ALA A 45 -12.29 -8.57 20.18
N LEU A 46 -12.51 -7.34 19.70
CA LEU A 46 -13.32 -6.33 20.39
C LEU A 46 -14.79 -6.72 20.47
N GLY A 47 -15.34 -7.36 19.43
CA GLY A 47 -16.74 -7.78 19.40
C GLY A 47 -17.03 -9.07 20.18
N THR A 48 -16.02 -9.86 20.53
CA THR A 48 -16.17 -11.16 21.19
C THR A 48 -15.55 -11.22 22.59
N ASP A 49 -15.10 -10.10 23.14
CA ASP A 49 -14.41 -10.01 24.45
C ASP A 49 -13.10 -10.83 24.53
N HIS A 50 -12.43 -11.03 23.38
CA HIS A 50 -11.13 -11.72 23.27
C HIS A 50 -9.97 -10.73 23.09
N TYR A 51 -10.12 -9.52 23.62
CA TYR A 51 -9.12 -8.45 23.44
C TYR A 51 -7.77 -8.79 24.05
N ASP A 52 -7.74 -9.48 25.20
CA ASP A 52 -6.48 -9.89 25.85
C ASP A 52 -5.66 -10.86 24.98
N TRP A 53 -6.33 -11.77 24.30
CA TRP A 53 -5.68 -12.66 23.33
C TRP A 53 -5.08 -11.85 22.17
N PHE A 54 -5.83 -10.89 21.62
CA PHE A 54 -5.35 -10.05 20.52
C PHE A 54 -4.18 -9.18 20.95
N ARG A 55 -4.20 -8.66 22.18
CA ARG A 55 -3.09 -7.92 22.79
C ARG A 55 -1.84 -8.78 22.86
N HIS A 56 -1.93 -9.99 23.41
CA HIS A 56 -0.80 -10.91 23.51
C HIS A 56 -0.26 -11.28 22.12
N PHE A 57 -1.14 -11.60 21.17
CA PHE A 57 -0.79 -11.86 19.77
C PHE A 57 -0.04 -10.68 19.13
N SER A 58 -0.55 -9.46 19.34
CA SER A 58 0.04 -8.24 18.76
C SER A 58 1.38 -7.85 19.39
N THR A 59 1.61 -8.20 20.66
CA THR A 59 2.91 -7.98 21.32
C THR A 59 3.99 -8.97 20.92
N HIS A 60 3.64 -10.03 20.18
CA HIS A 60 4.61 -11.03 19.76
C HIS A 60 5.64 -10.42 18.78
N PRO A 61 6.97 -10.56 19.01
CA PRO A 61 8.00 -9.89 18.20
C PRO A 61 7.89 -10.15 16.69
N LEU A 62 7.51 -11.37 16.30
CA LEU A 62 7.29 -11.73 14.89
C LEU A 62 6.11 -10.97 14.26
N VAL A 63 5.02 -10.74 15.01
CA VAL A 63 3.85 -10.00 14.53
C VAL A 63 4.20 -8.52 14.39
N ILE A 64 4.96 -7.97 15.34
CA ILE A 64 5.49 -6.60 15.25
C ILE A 64 6.37 -6.45 14.00
N ALA A 65 7.33 -7.35 13.80
CA ALA A 65 8.21 -7.31 12.62
C ALA A 65 7.41 -7.41 11.31
N LEU A 66 6.42 -8.31 11.25
CA LEU A 66 5.54 -8.46 10.10
C LEU A 66 4.72 -7.18 9.84
N ASN A 67 4.20 -6.54 10.90
CA ASN A 67 3.44 -5.29 10.78
C ASN A 67 4.32 -4.11 10.35
N VAL A 68 5.58 -4.04 10.79
CA VAL A 68 6.54 -3.03 10.32
C VAL A 68 6.87 -3.22 8.84
N VAL A 69 7.12 -4.46 8.40
CA VAL A 69 7.32 -4.77 6.97
C VAL A 69 6.07 -4.46 6.17
N THR A 70 4.90 -4.82 6.69
CA THR A 70 3.60 -4.49 6.10
C THR A 70 3.46 -2.98 5.92
N LEU A 71 3.76 -2.19 6.94
CA LEU A 71 3.71 -0.72 6.86
C LEU A 71 4.63 -0.19 5.76
N ALA A 72 5.86 -0.70 5.63
CA ALA A 72 6.78 -0.31 4.56
C ALA A 72 6.20 -0.62 3.16
N PHE A 73 5.59 -1.79 2.98
CA PHE A 73 4.93 -2.16 1.71
C PHE A 73 3.65 -1.35 1.45
N LEU A 74 2.89 -0.99 2.48
CA LEU A 74 1.72 -0.11 2.35
C LEU A 74 2.15 1.30 1.92
N LEU A 75 3.23 1.84 2.49
CA LEU A 75 3.78 3.13 2.06
C LEU A 75 4.25 3.07 0.60
N LEU A 76 4.95 2.00 0.22
CA LEU A 76 5.33 1.77 -1.18
C LEU A 76 4.08 1.72 -2.09
N HIS A 77 3.04 1.00 -1.67
CA HIS A 77 1.78 0.88 -2.38
C HIS A 77 1.12 2.25 -2.58
N THR A 78 0.98 3.04 -1.51
CA THR A 78 0.37 4.38 -1.55
C THR A 78 1.14 5.32 -2.47
N VAL A 79 2.47 5.40 -2.36
CA VAL A 79 3.29 6.28 -3.19
C VAL A 79 3.21 5.90 -4.66
N THR A 80 3.31 4.60 -4.97
CA THR A 80 3.22 4.15 -6.36
C THR A 80 1.82 4.34 -6.93
N TRP A 81 0.76 4.13 -6.15
CA TRP A 81 -0.63 4.39 -6.55
C TRP A 81 -0.87 5.87 -6.86
N PHE A 82 -0.43 6.78 -5.99
CA PHE A 82 -0.56 8.22 -6.19
C PHE A 82 0.19 8.70 -7.43
N SER A 83 1.33 8.09 -7.77
CA SER A 83 2.06 8.41 -9.01
C SER A 83 1.32 8.02 -10.29
N LEU A 84 0.41 7.03 -10.21
CA LEU A 84 -0.39 6.54 -11.33
C LEU A 84 -1.72 7.30 -11.47
N ALA A 85 -2.30 7.78 -10.37
CA ALA A 85 -3.56 8.53 -10.35
C ALA A 85 -3.63 9.70 -11.37
N PRO A 86 -2.66 10.62 -11.47
CA PRO A 86 -2.71 11.73 -12.43
C PRO A 86 -2.52 11.28 -13.89
N ARG A 87 -2.04 10.05 -14.13
CA ARG A 87 -1.93 9.48 -15.48
C ARG A 87 -3.26 8.91 -15.97
N ALA A 88 -4.08 8.41 -15.06
CA ALA A 88 -5.42 7.88 -15.37
C ALA A 88 -6.49 8.96 -15.42
N MET A 89 -6.34 10.05 -14.66
CA MET A 89 -7.33 11.12 -14.56
C MET A 89 -6.98 12.31 -15.47
N VAL A 90 -7.81 12.57 -16.49
CA VAL A 90 -7.72 13.81 -17.28
C VAL A 90 -8.70 14.84 -16.73
N VAL A 91 -8.32 15.48 -15.62
CA VAL A 91 -9.16 16.50 -14.97
C VAL A 91 -9.04 17.83 -15.71
N HIS A 92 -10.17 18.38 -16.13
CA HIS A 92 -10.29 19.73 -16.66
C HIS A 92 -11.03 20.61 -15.66
N LEU A 93 -10.44 21.74 -15.27
CA LEU A 93 -11.04 22.71 -14.38
C LEU A 93 -11.09 24.06 -15.09
N ARG A 94 -12.29 24.65 -15.20
CA ARG A 94 -12.52 25.94 -15.89
C ARG A 94 -11.92 25.98 -17.32
N GLY A 95 -12.08 24.89 -18.07
CA GLY A 95 -11.57 24.78 -19.45
C GLY A 95 -10.06 24.59 -19.58
N ARG A 96 -9.30 24.51 -18.46
CA ARG A 96 -7.86 24.20 -18.48
C ARG A 96 -7.60 22.83 -17.88
N ARG A 97 -6.66 22.08 -18.47
CA ARG A 97 -6.21 20.80 -17.92
C ARG A 97 -5.45 21.06 -16.61
N VAL A 98 -5.85 20.37 -15.55
CA VAL A 98 -5.16 20.46 -14.25
C VAL A 98 -3.78 19.81 -14.40
N PRO A 99 -2.69 20.47 -13.96
CA PRO A 99 -1.36 19.89 -14.03
C PRO A 99 -1.29 18.65 -13.13
N ALA A 100 -0.61 17.60 -13.60
CA ALA A 100 -0.45 16.34 -12.88
C ALA A 100 0.11 16.54 -11.46
N GLY A 101 0.99 17.52 -11.27
CA GLY A 101 1.54 17.87 -9.96
C GLY A 101 0.50 18.39 -8.96
N ALA A 102 -0.51 19.14 -9.41
CA ALA A 102 -1.57 19.63 -8.53
C ALA A 102 -2.49 18.49 -8.06
N VAL A 103 -2.80 17.54 -8.95
CA VAL A 103 -3.55 16.32 -8.58
C VAL A 103 -2.76 15.51 -7.57
N LEU A 104 -1.46 15.30 -7.81
CA LEU A 104 -0.58 14.56 -6.89
C LEU A 104 -0.50 15.23 -5.51
N ALA A 105 -0.27 16.54 -5.48
CA ALA A 105 -0.23 17.33 -4.24
C ALA A 105 -1.56 17.24 -3.46
N GLY A 106 -2.70 17.28 -4.17
CA GLY A 106 -4.01 17.11 -3.55
C GLY A 106 -4.17 15.74 -2.86
N HIS A 107 -3.68 14.66 -3.48
CA HIS A 107 -3.73 13.32 -2.87
C HIS A 107 -2.85 13.23 -1.62
N TYR A 108 -1.63 13.78 -1.67
CA TYR A 108 -0.75 13.80 -0.49
C TYR A 108 -1.32 14.67 0.64
N ALA A 109 -1.92 15.82 0.31
CA ALA A 109 -2.57 16.68 1.29
C ALA A 109 -3.77 15.99 1.94
N ALA A 110 -4.65 15.38 1.15
CA ALA A 110 -5.78 14.61 1.66
C ALA A 110 -5.33 13.44 2.54
N TRP A 111 -4.29 12.71 2.12
CA TRP A 111 -3.71 11.62 2.89
C TRP A 111 -3.17 12.10 4.24
N LEU A 112 -2.41 13.21 4.27
CA LEU A 112 -1.89 13.81 5.50
C LEU A 112 -3.03 14.22 6.45
N VAL A 113 -4.06 14.90 5.93
CA VAL A 113 -5.21 15.35 6.73
C VAL A 113 -5.92 14.15 7.36
N VAL A 114 -6.20 13.10 6.57
CA VAL A 114 -6.85 11.88 7.08
C VAL A 114 -5.98 11.21 8.15
N SER A 115 -4.66 11.11 7.94
CA SER A 115 -3.75 10.57 8.95
C SER A 115 -3.76 11.35 10.26
N VAL A 116 -3.74 12.70 10.19
CA VAL A 116 -3.82 13.55 11.38
C VAL A 116 -5.14 13.36 12.12
N VAL A 117 -6.27 13.31 11.40
CA VAL A 117 -7.59 13.08 12.00
C VAL A 117 -7.64 11.72 12.70
N ILE A 118 -7.12 10.66 12.07
CA ILE A 118 -7.09 9.32 12.68
C ILE A 118 -6.24 9.34 13.95
N VAL A 119 -5.03 9.92 13.91
CA VAL A 119 -4.16 10.02 15.09
C VAL A 119 -4.85 10.80 16.21
N TRP A 120 -5.52 11.90 15.89
CA TRP A 120 -6.27 12.67 16.86
C TRP A 120 -7.41 11.86 17.48
N VAL A 121 -8.25 11.18 16.68
CA VAL A 121 -9.35 10.36 17.20
C VAL A 121 -8.86 9.19 18.08
N VAL A 122 -7.71 8.61 17.76
CA VAL A 122 -7.17 7.45 18.49
C VAL A 122 -6.44 7.85 19.79
N LEU A 123 -5.84 9.05 19.83
CA LEU A 123 -5.05 9.50 20.98
C LEU A 123 -5.75 10.54 21.87
N ALA A 124 -6.84 11.14 21.41
CA ALA A 124 -7.68 12.03 22.21
C ALA A 124 -8.55 11.26 23.20
#